data_AF-A0A0L0LAJ2-F1
#
_entry.id   AF-A0A0L0LAJ2-F1
#
_cell.length_a   1.000
_cell.length_b   1.000
_cell.length_c   1.000
_cell.angle_alpha   90.00
_cell.angle_beta   90.00
_cell.angle_gamma   90.00
#
_symmetry.space_group_name_H-M   'P 1'
#
loop_
_entity.id
_entity.type
_entity.pdbx_description
1 polymer ?
#
loop_
_entity_poly.entity_id
_entity_poly.type
_entity_poly.pdbx_seq_one_letter_code
_entity_poly.pdbx_strand_id
1 'polypeptide(L)'
;MNTKIITGIAVVIALLVVGWWYWTYLAPRALAPTQEMATTTEEGSVNEVANTTDAFKAKLAGDWRSKDDAKFTRQFSADGTVVDRYQGNDDATVTGEWSIVADPSKEAIPLPVVKDAKIVKIEFPEEALYFAVNGLTETDLSMIYLTGNGTLEFSRVR
;
A
#
# COMPACT_ATOMS: atom_id res chain seq x y z
N MET A 1 -0.59 -24.91 44.20
CA MET A 1 -0.71 -23.86 43.17
C MET A 1 0.57 -23.05 43.19
N ASN A 2 1.34 -23.05 42.10
CA ASN A 2 2.71 -22.50 42.11
C ASN A 2 2.68 -20.99 42.29
N THR A 3 3.32 -20.48 43.34
CA THR A 3 3.34 -19.06 43.73
C THR A 3 3.80 -18.15 42.59
N LYS A 4 4.61 -18.66 41.64
CA LYS A 4 5.07 -17.92 40.45
C LYS A 4 3.99 -17.70 39.37
N ILE A 5 2.97 -18.56 39.30
CA ILE A 5 1.86 -18.43 38.33
C ILE A 5 0.83 -17.43 38.84
N ILE A 6 0.64 -17.36 40.16
CA ILE A 6 -0.31 -16.43 40.81
C ILE A 6 0.16 -14.98 40.65
N THR A 7 1.47 -14.71 40.74
CA THR A 7 2.01 -13.35 40.57
C THR A 7 1.91 -12.85 39.13
N GLY A 8 2.08 -13.73 38.13
CA GLY A 8 1.95 -13.35 36.72
C GLY A 8 0.53 -12.94 36.34
N ILE A 9 -0.48 -13.64 36.87
CA ILE A 9 -1.89 -13.34 36.62
C ILE A 9 -2.31 -12.03 37.29
N ALA A 10 -1.80 -11.75 38.50
CA ALA A 10 -2.09 -10.50 39.21
C ALA A 10 -1.58 -9.25 38.46
N VAL A 11 -0.41 -9.32 37.81
CA VAL A 11 0.15 -8.20 37.04
C VAL A 11 -0.64 -7.92 35.76
N VAL A 12 -1.09 -8.96 35.06
CA VAL A 12 -1.91 -8.81 33.84
C VAL A 12 -3.28 -8.22 34.17
N ILE A 13 -3.91 -8.65 35.27
CA ILE A 13 -5.20 -8.09 35.72
C ILE A 13 -5.03 -6.62 36.15
N ALA A 14 -3.94 -6.27 36.84
CA ALA A 14 -3.67 -4.88 37.22
C ALA A 14 -3.50 -3.96 35.99
N LEU A 15 -2.82 -4.41 34.94
CA LEU A 15 -2.65 -3.63 33.70
C LEU A 15 -3.96 -3.47 32.91
N LEU A 16 -4.83 -4.48 32.92
CA LEU A 16 -6.15 -4.39 32.29
C LEU A 16 -7.09 -3.44 33.03
N VAL A 17 -7.04 -3.42 34.37
CA VAL A 17 -7.84 -2.48 35.19
C VAL A 17 -7.36 -1.04 34.99
N VAL A 18 -6.04 -0.80 34.91
CA VAL A 18 -5.49 0.54 34.63
C VAL A 18 -5.82 0.99 33.20
N GLY A 19 -5.74 0.10 32.21
CA GLY A 19 -6.14 0.40 30.83
C GLY A 19 -7.63 0.74 30.70
N TRP A 20 -8.50 0.01 31.40
CA TRP A 20 -9.93 0.29 31.45
C TRP A 20 -10.25 1.60 32.18
N TRP A 21 -9.56 1.90 33.29
CA TRP A 21 -9.69 3.16 34.02
C TRP A 21 -9.22 4.36 33.18
N TYR A 22 -8.14 4.21 32.42
CA TYR A 22 -7.62 5.26 31.54
C TYR A 22 -8.57 5.59 30.37
N TRP A 23 -9.27 4.57 29.83
CA TRP A 23 -10.23 4.76 28.75
C TRP A 23 -11.53 5.46 29.20
N THR A 24 -11.93 5.27 30.45
CA THR A 24 -13.17 5.86 31.00
C THR A 24 -13.03 7.32 31.42
N TYR A 25 -11.82 7.79 31.76
CA TYR A 25 -11.60 9.15 32.28
C TYR A 25 -11.15 10.19 31.23
N LEU A 26 -10.59 9.79 30.07
CA LEU A 26 -10.14 10.71 29.02
C LEU A 26 -11.06 10.79 27.79
N ALA A 27 -12.19 10.08 27.78
CA ALA A 27 -13.18 10.23 26.71
C ALA A 27 -13.89 11.59 26.82
N PRO A 28 -13.81 12.47 25.80
CA PRO A 28 -14.54 13.74 25.82
C PRO A 28 -16.05 13.47 25.83
N ARG A 29 -16.75 13.98 26.84
CA ARG A 29 -18.22 14.05 26.84
C ARG A 29 -18.64 15.21 25.94
N ALA A 30 -19.23 14.90 24.79
CA ALA A 30 -20.06 15.84 24.06
C ALA A 30 -21.49 15.29 23.96
N LEU A 31 -22.41 16.06 24.52
CA LEU A 31 -23.86 15.87 24.48
C LEU A 31 -24.39 16.13 23.07
N ALA A 32 -25.35 15.32 22.62
CA ALA A 32 -26.10 15.53 21.38
C ALA A 32 -26.90 16.85 21.40
N PRO A 33 -27.24 17.38 20.22
CA PRO A 33 -28.64 17.24 19.83
C PRO A 33 -28.81 16.70 18.41
N THR A 34 -29.92 16.00 18.25
CA THR A 34 -30.57 15.52 17.02
C THR A 34 -30.34 16.43 15.82
N GLN A 35 -29.69 15.91 14.79
CA GLN A 35 -29.92 16.34 13.41
C GLN A 35 -30.74 15.26 12.71
N GLU A 36 -31.85 15.70 12.11
CA GLU A 36 -32.67 14.92 11.22
C GLU A 36 -31.81 14.25 10.15
N MET A 37 -32.19 13.02 9.79
CA MET A 37 -31.56 12.26 8.71
C MET A 37 -31.68 13.02 7.39
N ALA A 38 -30.65 13.80 7.06
CA ALA A 38 -30.29 14.03 5.68
C ALA A 38 -29.37 12.87 5.28
N THR A 39 -29.94 11.88 4.59
CA THR A 39 -29.17 10.95 3.78
C THR A 39 -28.47 11.78 2.70
N THR A 40 -27.33 12.35 3.05
CA THR A 40 -26.34 12.77 2.07
C THR A 40 -25.65 11.49 1.66
N THR A 41 -26.13 10.90 0.58
CA THR A 41 -25.29 10.09 -0.28
C THR A 41 -24.07 10.97 -0.58
N GLU A 42 -22.94 10.72 0.09
CA GLU A 42 -21.65 11.08 -0.47
C GLU A 42 -21.54 10.27 -1.77
N GLU A 43 -22.10 10.81 -2.84
CA GLU A 43 -21.53 10.64 -4.17
C GLU A 43 -20.13 11.26 -4.06
N GLY A 44 -19.18 10.50 -3.52
CA GLY A 44 -17.77 10.71 -3.82
C GLY A 44 -17.72 10.78 -5.32
N SER A 45 -17.54 12.00 -5.84
CA SER A 45 -17.64 12.28 -7.26
C SER A 45 -16.72 11.29 -7.95
N VAL A 46 -17.28 10.42 -8.80
CA VAL A 46 -16.51 9.44 -9.58
C VAL A 46 -15.35 10.13 -10.29
N ASN A 47 -15.51 11.43 -10.60
CA ASN A 47 -14.50 12.29 -11.18
C ASN A 47 -13.30 12.58 -10.25
N GLU A 48 -13.47 12.73 -8.93
CA GLU A 48 -12.37 13.07 -8.01
C GLU A 48 -11.44 11.88 -7.73
N VAL A 49 -12.01 10.69 -7.57
CA VAL A 49 -11.24 9.45 -7.37
C VAL A 49 -10.56 9.00 -8.67
N ALA A 50 -11.23 9.15 -9.81
CA ALA A 50 -10.63 8.91 -11.13
C ALA A 50 -9.45 9.86 -11.37
N ASN A 51 -9.63 11.17 -11.13
CA ASN A 51 -8.59 12.17 -11.30
C ASN A 51 -7.35 11.92 -10.42
N THR A 52 -7.54 11.47 -9.18
CA THR A 52 -6.42 11.15 -8.28
C THR A 52 -5.64 9.93 -8.76
N THR A 53 -6.33 8.93 -9.31
CA THR A 53 -5.71 7.72 -9.87
C THR A 53 -4.95 8.05 -11.15
N ASP A 54 -5.52 8.85 -12.04
CA ASP A 54 -4.88 9.23 -13.30
C ASP A 54 -3.64 10.11 -13.06
N ALA A 55 -3.70 11.06 -12.11
CA ALA A 55 -2.54 11.86 -11.73
C ALA A 55 -1.41 10.99 -11.14
N PHE A 56 -1.76 9.96 -10.37
CA PHE A 56 -0.78 8.99 -9.87
C PHE A 56 -0.17 8.17 -11.00
N LYS A 57 -0.99 7.65 -11.92
CA LYS A 57 -0.52 6.89 -13.09
C LYS A 57 0.42 7.71 -13.95
N ALA A 58 0.09 8.98 -14.21
CA ALA A 58 0.93 9.90 -14.96
C ALA A 58 2.29 10.14 -14.27
N LYS A 59 2.32 10.22 -12.93
CA LYS A 59 3.58 10.34 -12.17
C LYS A 59 4.38 9.04 -12.16
N LEU A 60 3.73 7.87 -12.13
CA LEU A 60 4.43 6.58 -12.14
C LEU A 60 5.00 6.27 -13.53
N ALA A 61 4.30 6.67 -14.59
CA ALA A 61 4.72 6.44 -15.96
C ALA A 61 6.11 7.04 -16.25
N GLY A 62 6.92 6.26 -16.96
CA GLY A 62 8.30 6.59 -17.30
C GLY A 62 9.25 5.41 -17.14
N ASP A 63 10.51 5.66 -17.47
CA ASP A 63 11.60 4.71 -17.34
C ASP A 63 12.31 4.87 -15.99
N TRP A 64 12.50 3.77 -15.29
CA TRP A 64 13.07 3.69 -13.97
C TRP A 64 14.26 2.73 -13.97
N ARG A 65 15.38 3.14 -13.38
CA ARG A 65 16.57 2.30 -13.22
C ARG A 65 16.78 2.00 -11.75
N SER A 66 17.03 0.74 -11.42
CA SER A 66 17.25 0.33 -10.03
C SER A 66 18.52 0.98 -9.46
N LYS A 67 18.45 1.36 -8.18
CA LYS A 67 19.57 1.89 -7.41
C LYS A 67 20.48 0.79 -6.89
N ASP A 68 19.95 -0.42 -6.72
CA ASP A 68 20.69 -1.59 -6.22
C ASP A 68 21.32 -2.40 -7.37
N ASP A 69 20.71 -2.37 -8.56
CA ASP A 69 21.25 -2.98 -9.78
C ASP A 69 21.06 -2.05 -10.98
N ALA A 70 22.14 -1.37 -11.37
CA ALA A 70 22.12 -0.43 -12.48
C ALA A 70 21.81 -1.06 -13.86
N LYS A 71 21.89 -2.40 -13.99
CA LYS A 71 21.51 -3.10 -15.22
C LYS A 71 20.02 -3.34 -15.33
N PHE A 72 19.30 -3.29 -14.21
CA PHE A 72 17.85 -3.49 -14.19
C PHE A 72 17.12 -2.18 -14.42
N THR A 73 16.25 -2.16 -15.44
CA THR A 73 15.33 -1.07 -15.70
C THR A 73 13.89 -1.58 -15.80
N ARG A 74 12.96 -0.74 -15.35
CA ARG A 74 11.52 -0.97 -15.43
C ARG A 74 10.86 0.26 -16.06
N GLN A 75 10.05 0.03 -17.07
CA GLN A 75 9.29 1.06 -17.75
C GLN A 75 7.81 0.88 -17.44
N PHE A 76 7.17 1.91 -16.90
CA PHE A 76 5.71 1.96 -16.79
C PHE A 76 5.15 2.84 -17.91
N SER A 77 4.34 2.28 -18.78
CA SER A 77 3.62 3.02 -19.82
C SER A 77 2.26 3.48 -19.31
N ALA A 78 1.79 4.63 -19.77
CA ALA A 78 0.50 5.20 -19.35
C ALA A 78 -0.72 4.36 -19.78
N ASP A 79 -0.54 3.47 -20.76
CA ASP A 79 -1.56 2.55 -21.27
C ASP A 79 -1.78 1.32 -20.37
N GLY A 80 -0.94 1.12 -19.35
CA GLY A 80 -0.98 -0.07 -18.50
C GLY A 80 0.10 -1.10 -18.84
N THR A 81 0.95 -0.88 -19.84
CA THR A 81 2.06 -1.80 -20.12
C THR A 81 3.21 -1.57 -19.14
N VAL A 82 3.83 -2.65 -18.65
CA VAL A 82 5.11 -2.60 -17.94
C VAL A 82 6.17 -3.42 -18.69
N VAL A 83 7.39 -2.90 -18.79
CA VAL A 83 8.50 -3.62 -19.42
C VAL A 83 9.71 -3.60 -18.50
N ASP A 84 10.14 -4.79 -18.10
CA ASP A 84 11.38 -5.01 -17.35
C ASP A 84 12.49 -5.41 -18.32
N ARG A 85 13.67 -4.81 -18.16
CA ARG A 85 14.84 -5.09 -18.99
C ARG A 85 16.07 -5.28 -18.12
N TYR A 86 16.96 -6.17 -18.56
CA TYR A 86 18.26 -6.38 -17.96
C TYR A 86 19.37 -6.10 -18.97
N GLN A 87 20.18 -5.07 -18.72
CA GLN A 87 21.23 -4.67 -19.65
C GLN A 87 22.26 -5.79 -19.82
N GLY A 88 22.55 -6.11 -21.09
CA GLY A 88 23.50 -7.16 -21.47
C GLY A 88 22.85 -8.53 -21.68
N ASN A 89 21.51 -8.61 -21.61
CA ASN A 89 20.75 -9.78 -22.02
C ASN A 89 19.41 -9.35 -22.62
N ASP A 90 19.35 -9.21 -23.95
CA ASP A 90 18.14 -8.75 -24.64
C ASP A 90 16.97 -9.74 -24.47
N ASP A 91 17.28 -11.04 -24.31
CA ASP A 91 16.30 -12.10 -24.03
C ASP A 91 15.74 -12.03 -22.60
N ALA A 92 16.32 -11.22 -21.71
CA ALA A 92 15.82 -10.98 -20.36
C ALA A 92 14.81 -9.81 -20.30
N THR A 93 14.22 -9.44 -21.44
CA THR A 93 13.12 -8.49 -21.48
C THR A 93 11.81 -9.19 -21.15
N VAL A 94 11.11 -8.73 -20.11
CA VAL A 94 9.81 -9.26 -19.71
C VAL A 94 8.77 -8.16 -19.80
N THR A 95 7.71 -8.40 -20.56
CA THR A 95 6.59 -7.48 -20.71
C THR A 95 5.38 -8.02 -19.94
N GLY A 96 4.67 -7.13 -19.28
CA GLY A 96 3.43 -7.43 -18.58
C GLY A 96 2.48 -6.23 -18.57
N GLU A 97 1.41 -6.37 -17.81
CA GLU A 97 0.42 -5.31 -17.58
C GLU A 97 0.55 -4.81 -16.14
N TRP A 98 0.20 -3.55 -15.88
CA TRP A 98 0.17 -2.98 -14.55
C TRP A 98 -1.12 -2.18 -14.32
N SER A 99 -1.57 -2.20 -13.07
CA SER A 99 -2.77 -1.48 -12.64
C SER A 99 -2.68 -1.06 -11.18
N ILE A 100 -3.57 -0.16 -10.77
CA ILE A 100 -3.74 0.20 -9.36
C ILE A 100 -4.84 -0.67 -8.78
N VAL A 101 -4.54 -1.38 -7.70
CA VAL A 101 -5.53 -2.18 -6.98
C VAL A 101 -6.48 -1.22 -6.26
N ALA A 102 -7.74 -1.19 -6.70
CA ALA A 102 -8.78 -0.38 -6.08
C ALA A 102 -9.35 -1.01 -4.81
N ASP A 103 -9.41 -2.34 -4.76
CA ASP A 103 -9.97 -3.11 -3.66
C ASP A 103 -9.14 -4.39 -3.44
N PRO A 104 -8.25 -4.41 -2.42
CA PRO A 104 -7.39 -5.55 -2.14
C PRO A 104 -8.15 -6.84 -1.80
N SER A 105 -9.42 -6.76 -1.42
CA SER A 105 -10.24 -7.94 -1.08
C SER A 105 -10.68 -8.75 -2.30
N LYS A 106 -10.55 -8.18 -3.50
CA LYS A 106 -10.91 -8.81 -4.78
C LYS A 106 -9.73 -9.52 -5.45
N GLU A 107 -8.53 -9.40 -4.91
CA GLU A 107 -7.35 -10.06 -5.46
C GLU A 107 -7.33 -11.55 -5.09
N ALA A 108 -6.68 -12.35 -5.95
CA ALA A 108 -6.65 -13.82 -5.79
C ALA A 108 -5.88 -14.28 -4.53
N ILE A 109 -5.08 -13.40 -3.94
CA ILE A 109 -4.27 -13.65 -2.77
C ILE A 109 -4.57 -12.61 -1.68
N PRO A 110 -4.45 -12.97 -0.40
CA PRO A 110 -4.61 -12.01 0.68
C PRO A 110 -3.47 -10.99 0.66
N LEU A 111 -3.82 -9.73 0.47
CA LEU A 111 -2.88 -8.61 0.57
C LEU A 111 -2.93 -7.98 1.96
N PRO A 112 -1.79 -7.54 2.52
CA PRO A 112 -1.77 -6.82 3.79
C PRO A 112 -2.49 -5.47 3.66
N VAL A 113 -3.10 -5.02 4.76
CA VAL A 113 -3.72 -3.69 4.82
C VAL A 113 -2.60 -2.66 4.97
N VAL A 114 -2.27 -1.97 3.88
CA VAL A 114 -1.40 -0.81 3.87
C VAL A 114 -2.25 0.45 3.94
N LYS A 115 -2.09 1.23 5.02
CA LYS A 115 -2.72 2.55 5.13
C LYS A 115 -1.95 3.54 4.26
N ASP A 116 -2.68 4.39 3.54
CA ASP A 116 -2.17 5.55 2.81
C ASP A 116 -1.18 5.26 1.67
N ALA A 117 -1.02 4.00 1.25
CA ALA A 117 -0.21 3.62 0.09
C ALA A 117 -1.08 3.13 -1.07
N LYS A 118 -0.70 3.51 -2.30
CA LYS A 118 -1.27 2.90 -3.51
C LYS A 118 -0.61 1.55 -3.73
N ILE A 119 -1.42 0.54 -4.03
CA ILE A 119 -0.93 -0.79 -4.41
C ILE A 119 -0.90 -0.86 -5.93
N VAL A 120 0.28 -1.12 -6.49
CA VAL A 120 0.50 -1.42 -7.90
C VAL A 120 0.54 -2.94 -8.06
N LYS A 121 -0.30 -3.46 -8.93
CA LYS A 121 -0.26 -4.84 -9.39
C LYS A 121 0.46 -4.87 -10.73
N ILE A 122 1.36 -5.83 -10.89
CA ILE A 122 2.05 -6.11 -12.16
C ILE A 122 1.74 -7.56 -12.52
N GLU A 123 1.14 -7.79 -13.66
CA GLU A 123 0.79 -9.11 -14.19
C GLU A 123 1.75 -9.46 -15.32
N PHE A 124 2.61 -10.43 -15.06
CA PHE A 124 3.42 -11.12 -16.06
C PHE A 124 2.73 -12.41 -16.51
N PRO A 125 3.16 -13.05 -17.62
CA PRO A 125 2.54 -14.27 -18.11
C PRO A 125 2.48 -15.43 -17.09
N GLU A 126 3.44 -15.50 -16.17
CA GLU A 126 3.59 -16.61 -15.21
C GLU A 126 3.20 -16.22 -13.78
N GLU A 127 3.16 -14.94 -13.44
CA GLU A 127 2.92 -14.48 -12.07
C GLU A 127 2.34 -13.07 -12.00
N ALA A 128 1.69 -12.77 -10.86
CA ALA A 128 1.28 -11.42 -10.51
C ALA A 128 2.04 -10.96 -9.27
N LEU A 129 2.67 -9.79 -9.37
CA LEU A 129 3.42 -9.14 -8.32
C LEU A 129 2.63 -7.95 -7.76
N TYR A 130 2.67 -7.77 -6.44
CA TYR A 130 1.95 -6.70 -5.75
C TYR A 130 2.94 -5.84 -4.96
N PHE A 131 2.88 -4.54 -5.20
CA PHE A 131 3.78 -3.59 -4.58
C PHE A 131 3.01 -2.45 -3.92
N ALA A 132 3.34 -2.12 -2.68
CA ALA A 132 2.94 -0.83 -2.12
C ALA A 132 3.94 0.23 -2.56
N VAL A 133 3.45 1.34 -3.12
CA VAL A 133 4.29 2.49 -3.44
C VAL A 133 4.52 3.29 -2.17
N ASN A 134 5.74 3.20 -1.65
CA ASN A 134 6.18 3.85 -0.43
C ASN A 134 6.65 5.29 -0.69
N GLY A 135 7.16 5.56 -1.90
CA GLY A 135 7.55 6.90 -2.32
C GLY A 135 7.52 7.04 -3.83
N LEU A 136 6.99 8.16 -4.33
CA LEU A 136 6.99 8.50 -5.75
C LEU A 136 7.17 10.01 -5.92
N THR A 137 8.27 10.38 -6.57
CA THR A 137 8.60 11.76 -6.95
C THR A 137 8.92 11.81 -8.45
N GLU A 138 9.32 12.98 -8.95
CA GLU A 138 9.77 13.11 -10.35
C GLU A 138 11.04 12.31 -10.63
N THR A 139 11.89 12.07 -9.62
CA THR A 139 13.21 11.44 -9.80
C THR A 139 13.36 10.09 -9.12
N ASP A 140 12.51 9.78 -8.14
CA ASP A 140 12.68 8.62 -7.26
C ASP A 140 11.39 7.84 -7.11
N LEU A 141 11.51 6.52 -7.11
CA LEU A 141 10.41 5.57 -6.88
C LEU A 141 10.88 4.50 -5.88
N SER A 142 10.07 4.27 -4.85
CA SER A 142 10.28 3.24 -3.82
C SER A 142 9.05 2.35 -3.74
N MET A 143 9.24 1.05 -3.92
CA MET A 143 8.18 0.04 -3.97
C MET A 143 8.48 -1.10 -3.01
N ILE A 144 7.55 -1.41 -2.11
CA ILE A 144 7.67 -2.53 -1.17
C ILE A 144 6.93 -3.72 -1.74
N TYR A 145 7.60 -4.87 -1.87
CA TYR A 145 6.97 -6.09 -2.34
C TYR A 145 6.08 -6.68 -1.26
N LEU A 146 4.78 -6.82 -1.53
CA LEU A 146 3.77 -7.17 -0.52
C LEU A 146 3.63 -8.68 -0.27
N THR A 147 4.02 -9.49 -1.25
CA THR A 147 3.85 -10.95 -1.23
C THR A 147 5.16 -11.70 -1.05
N GLY A 148 6.26 -10.97 -0.97
CA GLY A 148 7.58 -11.50 -0.65
C GLY A 148 8.33 -10.56 0.28
N ASN A 149 9.65 -10.57 0.17
CA ASN A 149 10.51 -9.69 0.95
C ASN A 149 11.29 -8.78 0.01
N GLY A 150 11.39 -7.51 0.36
CA GLY A 150 12.26 -6.57 -0.33
C GLY A 150 11.61 -5.23 -0.64
N THR A 151 12.48 -4.27 -0.89
CA THR A 151 12.11 -2.94 -1.40
C THR A 151 12.88 -2.73 -2.69
N LEU A 152 12.20 -2.22 -3.69
CA LEU A 152 12.81 -1.81 -4.95
C LEU A 152 12.92 -0.30 -4.94
N GLU A 153 14.15 0.18 -5.04
CA GLU A 153 14.47 1.59 -5.10
C GLU A 153 14.95 1.93 -6.52
N PHE A 154 14.34 2.93 -7.13
CA PHE A 154 14.65 3.35 -8.48
C PHE A 154 14.94 4.85 -8.57
N SER A 155 15.80 5.19 -9.52
CA SER A 155 15.95 6.54 -10.05
C SER A 155 15.32 6.63 -11.44
N ARG A 156 14.62 7.71 -11.75
CA ARG A 156 14.07 7.96 -13.09
C ARG A 156 15.23 8.09 -14.10
N VAL A 157 15.08 7.44 -15.24
CA VAL A 157 15.97 7.59 -16.38
C VAL A 157 15.55 8.87 -17.11
N ARG A 158 16.51 9.77 -17.31
CA ARG A 158 16.30 11.04 -18.04
C ARG A 158 16.36 10.84 -19.54
#